data_AF-A0A519KSK1-F1
#
_entry.id   AF-A0A519KSK1-F1
#
_cell.length_a   1.000
_cell.length_b   1.000
_cell.length_c   1.000
_cell.angle_alpha   90.00
_cell.angle_beta   90.00
_cell.angle_gamma   90.00
#
_symmetry.space_group_name_H-M   'P 1'
#
loop_
_entity.id
_entity.type
_entity.pdbx_description
1 polymer ?
#
loop_
_entity_poly.entity_id
_entity_poly.type
_entity_poly.pdbx_seq_one_letter_code
_entity_poly.pdbx_strand_id
1 'polypeptide(L)'
;MRVLAAAIALAIGFASGPAKADMADAFGNTIVSHYPDGGWVKHFFERDGRYSALFSDGRRLTAQWQVEGSRVCLNGLRPRIMMISRYCSALVEADVGETWQSRDPLGRNVRNELLAGRR
;
A
#
# COMPACT_ATOMS: atom_id res chain seq x y z
N MET A 1 -25.62 24.63 57.31
CA MET A 1 -25.32 24.37 55.88
C MET A 1 -23.91 23.80 55.78
N ARG A 2 -23.76 22.51 55.48
CA ARG A 2 -22.47 21.87 55.19
C ARG A 2 -22.61 21.24 53.81
N VAL A 3 -22.02 21.89 52.82
CA VAL A 3 -22.11 21.47 51.41
C VAL A 3 -21.06 20.39 51.19
N LEU A 4 -21.51 19.17 50.90
CA LEU A 4 -20.67 18.07 50.42
C LEU A 4 -20.39 18.32 48.93
N ALA A 5 -19.13 18.62 48.59
CA ALA A 5 -18.68 18.69 47.20
C ALA A 5 -18.07 17.33 46.82
N ALA A 6 -18.81 16.52 46.09
CA ALA A 6 -18.31 15.31 45.46
C ALA A 6 -17.70 15.68 44.09
N ALA A 7 -16.38 15.58 43.97
CA ALA A 7 -15.70 15.75 42.69
C ALA A 7 -15.70 14.41 41.94
N ILE A 8 -16.50 14.33 40.87
CA ILE A 8 -16.46 13.22 39.90
C ILE A 8 -15.36 13.55 38.89
N ALA A 9 -14.22 12.87 39.01
CA ALA A 9 -13.18 12.89 37.98
C ALA A 9 -13.54 11.90 36.88
N LEU A 10 -14.00 12.41 35.73
CA LEU A 10 -14.27 11.61 34.53
C LEU A 10 -12.96 11.48 33.73
N ALA A 11 -12.24 10.37 33.89
CA ALA A 11 -11.09 10.05 33.06
C ALA A 11 -11.58 9.50 31.71
N ILE A 12 -11.54 10.32 30.66
CA ILE A 12 -11.77 9.87 29.28
C ILE A 12 -10.47 9.25 28.77
N GLY A 13 -10.41 7.92 28.78
CA GLY A 13 -9.33 7.17 28.15
C GLY A 13 -9.50 7.18 26.63
N PHE A 14 -8.64 7.91 25.93
CA PHE A 14 -8.45 7.70 24.49
C PHE A 14 -7.60 6.44 24.31
N ALA A 15 -8.25 5.32 24.02
CA ALA A 15 -7.57 4.11 23.57
C ALA A 15 -7.13 4.31 22.11
N SER A 16 -5.96 4.92 21.92
CA SER A 16 -5.27 4.90 20.63
C SER A 16 -4.68 3.51 20.42
N GLY A 17 -5.47 2.60 19.84
CA GLY A 17 -4.94 1.33 19.34
C GLY A 17 -3.91 1.60 18.23
N PRO A 18 -2.97 0.67 17.98
CA PRO A 18 -2.02 0.85 16.88
C PRO A 18 -2.81 0.95 15.58
N ALA A 19 -2.70 2.09 14.88
CA ALA A 19 -3.19 2.22 13.53
C ALA A 19 -2.49 1.14 12.71
N LYS A 20 -3.26 0.15 12.24
CA LYS A 20 -2.75 -0.80 11.26
C LYS A 20 -2.57 0.01 9.99
N ALA A 21 -1.35 0.04 9.44
CA ALA A 21 -1.13 0.53 8.08
C ALA A 21 -2.19 -0.06 7.16
N ASP A 22 -2.82 0.77 6.33
CA ASP A 22 -3.85 0.36 5.41
C ASP A 22 -3.53 0.75 3.95
N MET A 23 -4.39 0.34 3.02
CA MET A 23 -4.20 0.55 1.57
C MET A 23 -5.18 1.60 1.03
N ALA A 24 -5.89 2.33 1.89
CA ALA A 24 -7.05 3.13 1.48
C ALA A 24 -6.69 4.16 0.41
N ASP A 25 -5.58 4.86 0.59
CA ASP A 25 -5.12 5.91 -0.34
C ASP A 25 -4.55 5.36 -1.65
N ALA A 26 -4.26 4.06 -1.75
CA ALA A 26 -3.89 3.45 -3.02
C ALA A 26 -5.10 3.29 -3.96
N PHE A 27 -6.33 3.26 -3.43
CA PHE A 27 -7.53 3.03 -4.24
C PHE A 27 -7.92 4.28 -5.04
N GLY A 28 -8.11 4.12 -6.35
CA GLY A 28 -8.42 5.23 -7.26
C GLY A 28 -7.22 6.12 -7.61
N ASN A 29 -6.10 5.96 -6.91
CA ASN A 29 -4.81 6.57 -7.19
C ASN A 29 -3.90 5.58 -7.95
N THR A 30 -2.68 6.03 -8.25
CA THR A 30 -1.67 5.22 -8.94
C THR A 30 -0.41 5.16 -8.10
N ILE A 31 0.12 3.98 -7.81
CA ILE A 31 1.49 3.86 -7.31
C ILE A 31 2.41 3.73 -8.53
N VAL A 32 3.49 4.49 -8.59
CA VAL A 32 4.49 4.38 -9.66
C VAL A 32 5.82 3.94 -9.07
N SER A 33 6.27 2.74 -9.43
CA SER A 33 7.64 2.29 -9.18
C SER A 33 8.57 2.87 -10.22
N HIS A 34 9.60 3.60 -9.81
CA HIS A 34 10.69 4.09 -10.63
C HIS A 34 11.94 3.24 -10.42
N TYR A 35 12.51 2.76 -11.52
CA TYR A 35 13.75 2.00 -11.54
C TYR A 35 14.95 2.93 -11.83
N PRO A 36 16.15 2.61 -11.32
CA PRO A 36 17.36 3.40 -11.58
C PRO A 36 17.74 3.51 -13.06
N ASP A 37 17.31 2.55 -13.89
CA ASP A 37 17.52 2.52 -15.34
C ASP A 37 16.52 3.41 -16.12
N GLY A 38 15.64 4.13 -15.42
CA GLY A 38 14.60 4.98 -16.01
C GLY A 38 13.31 4.25 -16.35
N GLY A 39 13.26 2.92 -16.22
CA GLY A 39 12.03 2.16 -16.34
C GLY A 39 11.03 2.52 -15.25
N TRP A 40 9.74 2.35 -15.54
CA TRP A 40 8.68 2.51 -14.55
C TRP A 40 7.62 1.42 -14.64
N VAL A 41 6.90 1.21 -13.53
CA VAL A 41 5.71 0.39 -13.45
C VAL A 41 4.62 1.16 -12.71
N LYS A 42 3.45 1.28 -13.33
CA LYS A 42 2.24 1.80 -12.69
C LYS A 42 1.48 0.63 -12.08
N HIS A 43 1.03 0.80 -10.85
CA HIS A 43 0.29 -0.18 -10.08
C HIS A 43 -1.09 0.37 -9.76
N PHE A 44 -2.11 -0.46 -9.98
CA PHE A 44 -3.51 -0.13 -9.73
C PHE A 44 -4.09 -1.20 -8.80
N PHE A 45 -4.46 -0.77 -7.59
CA PHE A 45 -5.11 -1.59 -6.58
C PHE A 45 -6.61 -1.28 -6.57
N GLU A 46 -7.43 -2.32 -6.61
CA GLU A 46 -8.89 -2.21 -6.52
C GLU A 46 -9.36 -2.69 -5.15
N ARG A 47 -10.41 -2.06 -4.60
CA ARG A 47 -10.96 -2.43 -3.28
C ARG A 47 -11.44 -3.88 -3.20
N ASP A 48 -11.82 -4.46 -4.33
CA ASP A 48 -12.30 -5.84 -4.46
C ASP A 48 -11.17 -6.90 -4.50
N GLY A 49 -9.91 -6.49 -4.27
CA GLY A 49 -8.76 -7.38 -4.28
C GLY A 49 -8.13 -7.57 -5.65
N ARG A 50 -8.65 -6.97 -6.73
CA ARG A 50 -7.99 -7.02 -8.04
C ARG A 50 -6.78 -6.09 -8.08
N TYR A 51 -5.76 -6.53 -8.80
CA TYR A 51 -4.55 -5.76 -9.07
C TYR A 51 -4.19 -5.80 -10.55
N SER A 52 -3.73 -4.67 -11.08
CA SER A 52 -3.14 -4.60 -12.41
C SER A 52 -1.91 -3.71 -12.43
N ALA A 53 -1.01 -3.97 -13.37
CA ALA A 53 0.19 -3.19 -13.58
C ALA A 53 0.42 -2.90 -15.07
N LEU A 54 0.99 -1.73 -15.35
CA LEU A 54 1.46 -1.33 -16.67
C LEU A 54 2.93 -0.95 -16.58
N PHE A 55 3.75 -1.60 -17.40
CA PHE A 55 5.17 -1.34 -17.51
C PHE A 55 5.42 -0.25 -18.55
N SER A 56 6.52 0.49 -18.38
CA SER A 56 6.98 1.51 -19.32
C SER A 56 7.15 1.03 -20.76
N ASP A 57 7.44 -0.25 -20.96
CA ASP A 57 7.53 -0.91 -22.27
C ASP A 57 6.18 -1.40 -22.85
N GLY A 58 5.07 -1.09 -22.17
CA GLY A 58 3.71 -1.45 -22.58
C GLY A 58 3.25 -2.83 -22.12
N ARG A 59 4.11 -3.65 -21.49
CA ARG A 59 3.69 -4.93 -20.90
C ARG A 59 2.68 -4.69 -19.78
N ARG A 60 1.78 -5.66 -19.60
CA ARG A 60 0.75 -5.65 -18.55
C ARG A 60 0.85 -6.89 -17.68
N LEU A 61 0.50 -6.71 -16.41
CA LEU A 61 0.40 -7.80 -15.43
C LEU A 61 -0.87 -7.67 -14.61
N THR A 62 -1.46 -8.79 -14.21
CA THR A 62 -2.60 -8.85 -13.28
C THR A 62 -2.30 -9.80 -12.13
N ALA A 63 -2.96 -9.58 -10.99
CA ALA A 63 -2.90 -10.42 -9.80
C ALA A 63 -4.12 -10.17 -8.90
N GLN A 64 -4.24 -10.95 -7.83
CA GLN A 64 -5.08 -10.64 -6.68
C GLN A 64 -4.21 -10.14 -5.53
N TRP A 65 -4.56 -9.03 -4.89
CA TRP A 65 -3.83 -8.53 -3.72
C TRP A 65 -4.57 -8.83 -2.41
N GLN A 66 -3.81 -8.97 -1.34
CA GLN A 66 -4.32 -9.09 0.03
C GLN A 66 -3.30 -8.58 1.05
N VAL A 67 -3.77 -8.11 2.21
CA VAL A 67 -2.90 -7.83 3.36
C VAL A 67 -2.74 -9.10 4.20
N GLU A 68 -1.49 -9.45 4.48
CA GLU A 68 -1.11 -10.56 5.36
C GLU A 68 -0.16 -10.04 6.45
N GLY A 69 -0.69 -9.80 7.64
CA GLY A 69 0.07 -9.17 8.72
C GLY A 69 0.52 -7.75 8.32
N SER A 70 1.83 -7.52 8.28
CA SER A 70 2.46 -6.25 7.88
C SER A 70 2.92 -6.22 6.41
N ARG A 71 2.35 -7.09 5.57
CA ARG A 71 2.72 -7.22 4.16
C ARG A 71 1.51 -7.09 3.24
N VAL A 72 1.74 -6.53 2.06
CA VAL A 72 0.82 -6.64 0.92
C VAL A 72 1.34 -7.72 -0.03
N CYS A 73 0.50 -8.68 -0.36
CA CYS A 73 0.86 -9.84 -1.17
C CYS A 73 0.05 -9.87 -2.46
N LEU A 74 0.75 -9.95 -3.58
CA LEU A 74 0.20 -10.21 -4.91
C LEU A 74 0.22 -11.71 -5.19
N ASN A 75 -0.92 -12.26 -5.60
CA ASN A 75 -1.15 -13.67 -5.85
C ASN A 75 -1.61 -13.92 -7.27
N GLY A 76 -1.17 -15.03 -7.85
CA GLY A 76 -1.56 -15.42 -9.19
C GLY A 76 -1.10 -14.43 -10.24
N LEU A 77 0.14 -13.94 -10.15
CA LEU A 77 0.70 -13.00 -11.13
C LEU A 77 0.61 -13.58 -12.55
N ARG A 78 0.02 -12.82 -13.48
CA ARG A 78 -0.15 -13.21 -14.90
C ARG A 78 0.18 -12.05 -15.84
N PRO A 79 0.89 -12.30 -16.96
CA PRO A 79 1.51 -13.57 -17.34
C PRO A 79 2.70 -13.89 -16.43
N ARG A 80 3.17 -15.15 -16.41
CA ARG A 80 4.36 -15.56 -15.63
C ARG A 80 5.67 -15.09 -16.27
N ILE A 81 5.76 -13.81 -16.62
CA ILE A 81 6.90 -13.20 -17.34
C ILE A 81 8.18 -13.28 -16.51
N MET A 82 8.07 -13.31 -15.18
CA MET A 82 9.18 -13.41 -14.23
C MET A 82 9.26 -14.80 -13.56
N MET A 83 8.52 -15.81 -14.06
CA MET A 83 8.39 -17.15 -13.46
C MET A 83 7.90 -17.19 -11.99
N ILE A 84 7.54 -16.05 -11.41
CA ILE A 84 6.91 -15.90 -10.11
C ILE A 84 5.39 -15.95 -10.24
N SER A 85 4.74 -16.59 -9.27
CA SER A 85 3.27 -16.62 -9.15
C SER A 85 2.77 -15.83 -7.94
N ARG A 86 3.65 -15.48 -7.01
CA ARG A 86 3.34 -14.74 -5.79
C ARG A 86 4.52 -13.84 -5.40
N TYR A 87 4.21 -12.66 -4.88
CA TYR A 87 5.19 -11.72 -4.36
C TYR A 87 4.58 -10.92 -3.21
N CYS A 88 5.33 -10.71 -2.13
CA CYS A 88 4.89 -9.89 -1.00
C CYS A 88 5.91 -8.79 -0.71
N SER A 89 5.43 -7.58 -0.45
CA SER A 89 6.23 -6.45 0.01
C SER A 89 5.79 -6.02 1.41
N ALA A 90 6.61 -5.18 2.06
CA ALA A 90 6.14 -4.45 3.23
C ALA A 90 4.90 -3.64 2.86
N LEU A 91 3.92 -3.63 3.76
CA LEU A 91 2.80 -2.71 3.69
C LEU A 91 3.31 -1.33 4.13
N VAL A 92 3.11 -0.34 3.26
CA VAL A 92 3.53 1.06 3.50
C VAL A 92 2.28 1.91 3.35
N GLU A 93 1.98 2.66 4.40
CA GLU A 93 1.00 3.73 4.37
C GLU A 93 1.69 4.96 3.76
N ALA A 94 1.08 5.55 2.75
CA ALA A 94 1.65 6.69 2.02
C ALA A 94 0.52 7.61 1.57
N ASP A 95 0.73 8.90 1.75
CA ASP A 95 -0.16 9.94 1.23
C ASP A 95 0.16 10.26 -0.23
N VAL A 96 -0.79 10.88 -0.93
CA VAL A 96 -0.57 11.37 -2.29
C VAL A 96 0.57 12.39 -2.31
N GLY A 97 1.56 12.13 -3.17
CA GLY A 97 2.79 12.93 -3.29
C GLY A 97 3.97 12.36 -2.50
N GLU A 98 3.75 11.38 -1.63
CA GLU A 98 4.82 10.74 -0.89
C GLU A 98 5.58 9.70 -1.71
N THR A 99 6.83 9.48 -1.31
CA THR A 99 7.74 8.51 -1.94
C THR A 99 8.36 7.59 -0.91
N TRP A 100 8.61 6.34 -1.29
CA TRP A 100 9.28 5.37 -0.43
C TRP A 100 10.13 4.39 -1.23
N GLN A 101 11.12 3.79 -0.57
CA GLN A 101 11.97 2.77 -1.18
C GLN A 101 11.37 1.37 -0.98
N SER A 102 11.47 0.53 -2.00
CA SER A 102 11.15 -0.90 -1.88
C SER A 102 12.04 -1.76 -2.79
N ARG A 103 11.73 -3.06 -2.85
CA ARG A 103 12.41 -4.02 -3.74
C ARG A 103 11.39 -4.69 -4.62
N ASP A 104 11.66 -4.82 -5.92
CA ASP A 104 10.80 -5.60 -6.81
C ASP A 104 10.94 -7.12 -6.56
N PRO A 105 10.16 -7.98 -7.25
CA PRO A 105 10.24 -9.42 -7.07
C PRO A 105 11.59 -10.06 -7.38
N LEU A 106 12.46 -9.38 -8.12
CA LEU A 106 13.82 -9.81 -8.44
C LEU A 106 14.87 -9.20 -7.48
N GLY A 107 14.42 -8.46 -6.46
CA GLY A 107 15.26 -7.84 -5.45
C GLY A 107 15.83 -6.48 -5.83
N ARG A 108 15.50 -5.96 -7.03
CA ARG A 108 16.01 -4.66 -7.51
C ARG A 108 15.41 -3.52 -6.70
N ASN A 109 16.21 -2.51 -6.40
CA ASN A 109 15.73 -1.31 -5.71
C ASN A 109 14.77 -0.53 -6.62
N VAL A 110 13.66 -0.08 -6.04
CA VAL A 110 12.71 0.81 -6.70
C VAL A 110 12.30 1.93 -5.76
N ARG A 111 12.11 3.12 -6.31
CA ARG A 111 11.48 4.25 -5.61
C ARG A 111 10.03 4.33 -6.03
N ASN A 112 9.12 4.14 -5.11
CA ASN A 112 7.69 4.30 -5.33
C ASN A 112 7.27 5.74 -5.09
N GLU A 113 6.20 6.15 -5.76
CA GLU A 113 5.50 7.41 -5.53
C GLU A 113 4.00 7.15 -5.59
N LEU A 114 3.23 7.68 -4.63
CA LEU A 114 1.77 7.66 -4.69
C LEU A 114 1.27 8.91 -5.42
N LEU A 115 0.54 8.69 -6.49
CA LEU A 115 0.12 9.71 -7.42
C LEU A 115 -1.40 9.83 -7.45
N ALA A 116 -1.90 11.07 -7.36
CA ALA A 116 -3.33 11.35 -7.47
C ALA A 116 -3.91 10.79 -8.78
N GLY A 117 -5.08 10.16 -8.67
CA GLY A 117 -5.88 9.66 -9.78
C GLY A 117 -5.28 8.44 -10.49
N ARG A 118 -6.11 7.82 -11.34
CA ARG A 118 -5.70 6.74 -12.24
C ARG A 118 -5.11 7.33 -13.52
N ARG A 119 -3.81 7.14 -13.77
CA ARG A 119 -3.10 7.71 -14.93
C ARG A 119 -2.13 6.75 -15.57
#